data_AF-A0ABD2ZYP7-F1
#
_entry.id   AF-A0ABD2ZYP7-F1
#
_cell.length_a   1.000
_cell.length_b   1.000
_cell.length_c   1.000
_cell.angle_alpha   90.00
_cell.angle_beta   90.00
_cell.angle_gamma   90.00
#
_symmetry.space_group_name_H-M   'P 1'
#
loop_
_entity.id
_entity.type
_entity.pdbx_description
1 polymer ?
#
loop_
_entity_poly.entity_id
_entity_poly.type
_entity_poly.pdbx_seq_one_letter_code
_entity_poly.pdbx_strand_id
1 'polypeptide(L)'
;MKPDGCSLIKVADLICNFRWDRDIIRRNFIRKNMDLILQIPINLAGKEDSDVWKFSTDGVYSMSSGYKVCIEKDRRRKEEESNNQDTSDCRINKKVWKTLWN
;
A
#
# COMPACT_ATOMS: atom_id res chain seq x y z
N MET A 1 -4.96 -2.54 -18.63
CA MET A 1 -6.04 -1.91 -19.41
C MET A 1 -7.34 -2.18 -18.68
N LYS A 2 -8.11 -1.13 -18.37
CA LYS A 2 -9.47 -1.27 -17.85
C LYS A 2 -10.35 -1.76 -19.01
N PRO A 3 -11.19 -2.79 -18.86
CA PRO A 3 -12.08 -3.22 -19.93
C PRO A 3 -13.07 -2.10 -20.28
N ASP A 4 -13.33 -1.91 -21.57
CA ASP A 4 -14.23 -0.87 -22.07
C ASP A 4 -15.64 -1.05 -21.47
N GLY A 5 -16.21 0.03 -20.94
CA GLY A 5 -17.51 0.02 -20.25
C GLY A 5 -17.49 -0.29 -18.75
N CYS A 6 -16.33 -0.55 -18.14
CA CYS A 6 -16.25 -0.71 -16.69
C CYS A 6 -16.30 0.67 -16.01
N SER A 7 -17.43 1.01 -15.38
CA SER A 7 -17.62 2.27 -14.63
C SER A 7 -17.08 2.21 -13.19
N LEU A 8 -16.59 1.06 -12.74
CA LEU A 8 -16.09 0.88 -11.38
C LEU A 8 -14.76 1.63 -11.20
N ILE A 9 -14.68 2.49 -10.18
CA ILE A 9 -13.50 3.28 -9.86
C ILE A 9 -13.00 2.93 -8.45
N LYS A 10 -13.90 2.72 -7.51
CA LYS A 10 -13.60 2.48 -6.09
C LYS A 10 -14.12 1.12 -5.63
N VAL A 11 -13.56 0.61 -4.53
CA VAL A 11 -14.08 -0.59 -3.86
C VAL A 11 -15.50 -0.36 -3.33
N ALA A 12 -15.83 0.88 -2.95
CA ALA A 12 -17.19 1.27 -2.56
C ALA A 12 -18.23 0.97 -3.64
N ASP A 13 -17.87 1.02 -4.93
CA ASP A 13 -18.77 0.72 -6.05
C ASP A 13 -19.14 -0.79 -6.13
N LEU A 14 -18.46 -1.64 -5.36
CA LEU A 14 -18.72 -3.07 -5.23
C LEU A 14 -19.62 -3.41 -4.02
N ILE A 15 -20.04 -2.41 -3.25
CA ILE A 15 -20.73 -2.59 -1.96
C ILE A 15 -22.11 -1.95 -2.03
N CYS A 16 -23.14 -2.68 -1.61
CA CYS A 16 -24.51 -2.20 -1.47
C CYS A 16 -25.08 -2.65 -0.12
N ASN A 17 -25.72 -1.76 0.63
CA ASN A 17 -26.34 -2.05 1.93
C ASN A 17 -25.40 -2.81 2.90
N PHE A 18 -24.16 -2.32 3.03
CA PHE A 18 -23.11 -2.91 3.88
C PHE A 18 -22.76 -4.37 3.53
N ARG A 19 -22.99 -4.79 2.28
CA ARG A 19 -22.68 -6.13 1.76
C ARG A 19 -22.05 -6.02 0.39
N TRP A 20 -21.21 -7.01 0.05
CA TRP A 20 -20.67 -7.14 -1.29
C TRP A 20 -21.79 -7.40 -2.32
N ASP A 21 -21.80 -6.62 -3.39
CA ASP A 21 -22.67 -6.85 -4.55
C ASP A 21 -22.09 -7.99 -5.39
N ARG A 22 -22.66 -9.17 -5.20
CA ARG A 22 -22.22 -10.39 -5.89
C ARG A 22 -22.39 -10.32 -7.40
N ASP A 23 -23.35 -9.56 -7.90
CA ASP A 23 -23.65 -9.52 -9.33
C ASP A 23 -22.72 -8.55 -10.06
N ILE A 24 -22.33 -7.45 -9.42
CA ILE A 24 -21.25 -6.59 -9.90
C ILE A 24 -19.92 -7.36 -9.86
N ILE A 25 -19.63 -8.06 -8.76
CA ILE A 25 -18.38 -8.82 -8.62
C ILE A 25 -18.27 -9.93 -9.67
N ARG A 26 -19.34 -10.69 -9.91
CA ARG A 26 -19.38 -11.76 -10.92
C ARG A 26 -19.15 -11.28 -12.34
N ARG A 27 -19.64 -10.09 -12.68
CA ARG A 27 -19.49 -9.52 -14.02
C ARG A 27 -18.08 -8.98 -14.28
N ASN A 28 -17.37 -8.56 -13.23
CA ASN A 28 -16.11 -7.82 -13.38
C ASN A 28 -14.87 -8.62 -12.97
N PHE A 29 -15.01 -9.72 -12.21
CA PHE A 29 -13.88 -10.48 -11.68
C PHE A 29 -13.93 -11.96 -12.04
N ILE A 30 -12.74 -12.54 -12.26
CA ILE A 30 -12.59 -14.00 -12.41
C ILE A 30 -12.90 -14.73 -11.10
N ARG A 31 -13.32 -16.00 -11.20
CA ARG A 31 -13.78 -16.79 -10.05
C ARG A 31 -12.84 -16.79 -8.85
N LYS A 32 -11.54 -17.01 -9.09
CA LYS A 32 -10.52 -16.97 -8.03
C LYS A 32 -10.52 -15.63 -7.26
N ASN A 33 -10.69 -14.51 -7.96
CA ASN A 33 -10.69 -13.19 -7.35
C ASN A 33 -12.03 -12.90 -6.66
N MET A 34 -13.14 -13.38 -7.21
CA MET A 34 -14.45 -13.26 -6.55
C MET A 34 -14.42 -13.88 -5.15
N ASP A 35 -13.89 -15.10 -5.03
CA ASP A 35 -13.85 -15.82 -3.77
C ASP A 35 -13.01 -15.08 -2.73
N LEU A 36 -11.90 -14.47 -3.15
CA LEU A 36 -11.06 -13.64 -2.29
C LEU A 36 -11.75 -12.34 -1.88
N ILE A 37 -12.41 -11.64 -2.80
CA ILE A 37 -13.12 -10.38 -2.49
C ILE A 37 -14.23 -10.64 -1.48
N LEU A 38 -15.02 -11.70 -1.68
CA LEU A 38 -16.15 -12.05 -0.82
C LEU A 38 -15.72 -12.49 0.59
N GLN A 39 -14.46 -12.87 0.79
CA GLN A 39 -13.89 -13.19 2.10
C GLN A 39 -13.49 -11.94 2.90
N ILE A 40 -13.32 -10.79 2.26
CA ILE A 40 -12.97 -9.55 2.95
C ILE A 40 -14.19 -9.09 3.76
N PRO A 41 -14.08 -8.92 5.09
CA PRO A 41 -15.19 -8.44 5.90
C PRO A 41 -15.47 -6.96 5.61
N ILE A 42 -16.76 -6.62 5.45
CA ILE A 42 -17.19 -5.22 5.33
C ILE A 42 -17.25 -4.60 6.72
N ASN A 43 -16.69 -3.40 6.85
CA ASN A 43 -16.81 -2.61 8.07
C ASN A 43 -18.26 -2.13 8.25
N LEU A 44 -18.93 -2.62 9.29
CA LEU A 44 -20.32 -2.25 9.62
C LEU A 44 -20.41 -0.96 10.46
N ALA A 45 -19.28 -0.42 10.94
CA ALA A 45 -19.26 0.77 11.77
C ALA A 45 -19.59 2.06 10.98
N GLY A 46 -19.76 1.98 9.65
CA GLY A 46 -20.13 3.13 8.81
C GLY A 46 -19.06 4.23 8.73
N LYS A 47 -17.83 3.95 9.19
CA LYS A 47 -16.72 4.91 9.12
C LYS A 47 -16.22 5.00 7.68
N GLU A 48 -16.04 6.22 7.19
CA GLU A 48 -15.42 6.48 5.90
C GLU A 48 -13.95 6.04 5.87
N ASP A 49 -13.49 5.59 4.70
CA ASP A 49 -12.09 5.26 4.47
C ASP A 49 -11.23 6.50 4.74
N SER A 50 -10.13 6.31 5.46
CA SER A 50 -9.16 7.36 5.75
C SER A 50 -7.80 6.93 5.23
N ASP A 51 -7.12 7.82 4.52
CA ASP A 51 -5.74 7.61 4.13
C ASP A 51 -4.85 7.79 5.37
N VAL A 52 -4.30 6.69 5.88
CA VAL A 52 -3.46 6.70 7.08
C VAL A 52 -2.06 6.19 6.75
N TRP A 53 -1.07 7.07 6.93
CA TRP A 53 0.34 6.71 6.89
C TRP A 53 0.79 6.20 8.26
N LYS A 54 0.82 4.88 8.42
CA LYS A 54 1.16 4.20 9.69
C LYS A 54 2.54 4.52 10.29
N PHE A 55 3.41 5.18 9.52
CA PHE A 55 4.76 5.53 9.96
C PHE A 55 4.90 6.99 10.38
N SER A 56 3.79 7.74 10.42
CA SER A 56 3.73 9.04 11.05
C SER A 56 2.72 9.03 12.19
N THR A 57 3.02 9.75 13.26
CA THR A 57 2.15 9.87 14.45
C THR A 57 0.87 10.65 14.16
N ASP A 58 0.91 11.57 13.19
CA ASP A 58 -0.26 12.31 12.70
C ASP A 58 -1.05 11.55 11.62
N GLY A 59 -0.57 10.38 11.18
CA GLY A 59 -1.17 9.60 10.11
C GLY A 59 -1.06 10.22 8.72
N VAL A 60 -0.35 11.34 8.56
CA VAL A 60 -0.21 12.03 7.27
C VAL A 60 1.08 11.62 6.58
N TYR A 61 0.99 11.31 5.29
CA TYR A 61 2.18 11.09 4.49
C TYR A 61 2.87 12.43 4.18
N SER A 62 4.16 12.50 4.48
CA SER A 62 5.06 13.53 3.94
C SER A 62 6.29 12.88 3.34
N MET A 63 6.93 13.54 2.37
CA MET A 63 8.21 13.11 1.80
C MET A 63 9.25 12.82 2.88
N SER A 64 9.31 13.67 3.91
CA SER A 64 10.19 13.49 5.06
C SER A 64 9.88 12.22 5.85
N SER A 65 8.60 11.93 6.12
CA SER A 65 8.19 10.70 6.82
C SER A 65 8.46 9.44 5.99
N GLY A 66 8.19 9.48 4.68
CA GLY A 66 8.49 8.38 3.76
C GLY A 66 9.99 8.08 3.71
N TYR A 67 10.81 9.11 3.61
CA TYR A 67 12.26 8.97 3.54
C TYR A 67 12.87 8.44 4.84
N LYS A 68 12.38 8.89 6.01
CA LYS A 68 12.79 8.33 7.31
C LYS A 68 12.54 6.82 7.38
N VAL A 69 11.39 6.36 6.90
CA VAL A 69 11.05 4.93 6.85
C VAL A 69 11.98 4.16 5.91
N CYS A 70 12.31 4.73 4.75
CA CYS A 70 13.25 4.11 3.81
C CYS A 70 14.65 3.96 4.41
N ILE A 71 15.19 5.03 5.02
CA ILE A 71 16.50 4.98 5.69
C ILE A 71 16.52 3.93 6.80
N GLU A 72 15.47 3.87 7.62
CA GLU A 72 15.41 2.93 8.74
C GLU A 72 15.37 1.47 8.26
N LYS A 73 14.61 1.19 7.19
CA LYS A 73 14.61 -0.13 6.56
C LYS A 73 15.98 -0.50 5.99
N ASP A 74 16.66 0.44 5.35
CA ASP A 74 18.02 0.24 4.83
C ASP A 74 19.04 0.00 5.95
N ARG A 75 18.89 0.70 7.09
CA ARG A 75 19.73 0.51 8.27
C ARG A 75 19.54 -0.90 8.83
N ARG A 76 18.29 -1.31 9.04
CA ARG A 76 17.96 -2.64 9.56
C ARG A 76 18.46 -3.75 8.64
N ARG A 77 18.28 -3.59 7.32
CA ARG A 77 18.81 -4.52 6.32
C ARG A 77 20.35 -4.62 6.39
N LYS A 78 21.06 -3.50 6.55
CA LYS A 78 22.52 -3.50 6.71
C LYS A 78 22.99 -4.12 8.02
N GLU A 79 22.20 -4.02 9.09
CA GLU A 79 22.48 -4.70 10.36
C GLU A 79 22.28 -6.21 10.24
N GLU A 80 21.25 -6.64 9.52
CA GLU A 80 21.04 -8.05 9.16
C GLU A 80 22.16 -8.58 8.24
N GLU A 81 22.61 -7.79 7.26
CA GLU A 81 23.73 -8.11 6.35
C GLU A 81 25.11 -7.99 7.03
N SER A 82 25.28 -7.12 8.03
CA SER A 82 26.53 -7.04 8.83
C SER A 82 26.77 -8.30 9.67
N ASN A 83 25.71 -9.02 10.02
CA ASN A 83 25.81 -10.34 10.64
C ASN A 83 26.15 -11.44 9.62
N ASN A 84 26.08 -11.13 8.31
CA ASN A 84 26.32 -12.03 7.18
C ASN A 84 27.29 -11.35 6.20
N GLN A 85 28.56 -11.26 6.60
CA GLN A 85 29.66 -10.54 5.97
C GLN A 85 29.72 -10.65 4.44
N ASP A 86 29.23 -9.64 3.71
CA ASP A 86 29.82 -9.11 2.46
C ASP A 86 29.21 -7.75 2.06
N THR A 87 30.03 -6.75 1.74
CA THR A 87 29.60 -5.33 1.57
C THR A 87 30.13 -4.69 0.29
N SER A 88 29.22 -4.13 -0.52
CA SER A 88 29.50 -2.97 -1.38
C SER A 88 28.22 -2.36 -1.95
N ASP A 89 27.69 -1.26 -1.35
CA ASP A 89 27.08 -0.13 -2.09
C ASP A 89 26.37 0.95 -1.23
N CYS A 90 26.38 0.80 0.10
CA CYS A 90 25.56 1.66 0.98
C CYS A 90 26.02 3.14 1.05
N ARG A 91 27.27 3.45 0.68
CA ARG A 91 27.86 4.80 0.84
C ARG A 91 27.56 5.72 -0.35
N ILE A 92 27.40 5.16 -1.56
CA ILE A 92 27.12 5.93 -2.78
C ILE A 92 25.71 6.52 -2.71
N ASN A 93 24.72 5.72 -2.32
CA ASN A 93 23.33 6.17 -2.15
C ASN A 93 23.22 7.37 -1.19
N LYS A 94 23.88 7.34 -0.02
CA LYS A 94 23.80 8.45 0.95
C LYS A 94 24.27 9.80 0.39
N LYS A 95 25.24 9.81 -0.54
CA LYS A 95 25.73 11.05 -1.18
C LYS A 95 24.75 11.55 -2.22
N VAL A 96 24.24 10.66 -3.08
CA VAL A 96 23.30 11.02 -4.16
C VAL A 96 22.03 11.66 -3.62
N TRP A 97 21.42 11.08 -2.57
CA TRP A 97 20.19 11.62 -1.99
C TRP A 97 20.40 12.95 -1.26
N LYS A 98 21.60 13.22 -0.71
CA LYS A 98 21.91 14.54 -0.13
C LYS A 98 22.00 15.63 -1.18
N THR A 99 22.51 15.32 -2.37
CA THR A 99 22.66 16.29 -3.46
C THR A 99 21.32 16.66 -4.09
N LEU A 100 20.46 15.68 -4.28
CA LEU A 100 19.21 15.88 -5.00
C LEU A 100 18.10 16.57 -4.15
N TRP A 101 18.30 16.70 -2.83
CA TRP A 101 17.33 17.28 -1.87
C TRP A 101 17.87 18.52 -1.13
N ASN A 102 18.93 19.15 -1.66
CA ASN A 102 19.42 20.46 -1.23
C ASN A 102 18.76 21.56 -2.06
#